data_AF-A0A2H9MRM2-F1
#
_entry.id   AF-A0A2H9MRM2-F1
#
_cell.length_a   1.000
_cell.length_b   1.000
_cell.length_c   1.000
_cell.angle_alpha   90.00
_cell.angle_beta   90.00
_cell.angle_gamma   90.00
#
_symmetry.space_group_name_H-M   'P 1'
#
loop_
_entity.id
_entity.type
_entity.pdbx_description
1 polymer ?
#
loop_
_entity_poly.entity_id
_entity_poly.type
_entity_poly.pdbx_seq_one_letter_code
_entity_poly.pdbx_strand_id
1 'polypeptide(L)'
;MPTKVSRPGCDETDTCYIPSTITVAKGEPVVWVNEDVAFHSVTSGIYDSPTGLFDSGHMDPYQSFSFTFDESGNYDYYCTLHPWMKGQVIVE
;
A
#
# COMPACT_ATOMS: atom_id res chain seq x y z
N MET A 1 2.89 -17.15 11.03
CA MET A 1 2.11 -17.30 9.77
C MET A 1 1.60 -15.91 9.48
N PRO A 2 2.00 -15.24 8.39
CA PRO A 2 1.66 -13.83 8.24
C PRO A 2 0.14 -13.72 8.10
N THR A 3 -0.38 -12.68 8.74
CA THR A 3 -1.78 -12.35 8.89
C THR A 3 -2.44 -12.32 7.51
N LYS A 4 -3.44 -13.17 7.26
CA LYS A 4 -4.24 -13.07 6.02
C LYS A 4 -5.05 -11.78 6.09
N VAL A 5 -4.61 -10.73 5.40
CA VAL A 5 -5.22 -9.39 5.49
C VAL A 5 -6.45 -9.25 4.60
N SER A 6 -6.85 -10.33 3.90
CA SER A 6 -8.12 -10.43 3.16
C SER A 6 -9.38 -10.45 4.03
N ARG A 7 -9.26 -10.32 5.35
CA ARG A 7 -10.40 -10.12 6.27
C ARG A 7 -10.13 -8.89 7.14
N PRO A 8 -11.18 -8.18 7.59
CA PRO A 8 -11.03 -7.09 8.56
C PRO A 8 -10.33 -7.55 9.84
N GLY A 9 -9.69 -6.61 10.55
CA GLY A 9 -9.02 -6.79 11.83
C GLY A 9 -7.56 -6.32 11.84
N CYS A 10 -6.89 -6.32 10.68
CA CYS A 10 -5.54 -5.73 10.57
C CYS A 10 -5.56 -4.20 10.68
N ASP A 11 -6.70 -3.58 10.42
CA ASP A 11 -6.95 -2.14 10.47
C ASP A 11 -7.03 -1.60 11.90
N GLU A 12 -7.35 -2.45 12.88
CA GLU A 12 -7.38 -2.06 14.29
C GLU A 12 -5.96 -1.85 14.87
N THR A 13 -4.94 -2.36 14.19
CA THR A 13 -3.54 -2.37 14.65
C THR A 13 -2.57 -1.80 13.63
N ASP A 14 -3.09 -1.23 12.53
CA ASP A 14 -2.29 -0.70 11.42
C ASP A 14 -1.28 -1.72 10.85
N THR A 15 -1.67 -3.00 10.78
CA THR A 15 -0.83 -4.09 10.26
C THR A 15 -1.35 -4.69 8.96
N CYS A 16 -2.16 -3.94 8.19
CA CYS A 16 -2.63 -4.39 6.88
C CYS A 16 -1.55 -4.28 5.80
N TYR A 17 -0.89 -3.12 5.75
CA TYR A 17 0.42 -2.94 5.10
C TYR A 17 1.47 -2.87 6.19
N ILE A 18 2.66 -3.42 5.94
CA ILE A 18 3.69 -3.55 6.98
C ILE A 18 5.01 -2.93 6.48
N PRO A 19 5.48 -1.85 7.12
CA PRO A 19 4.70 -1.00 8.03
C PRO A 19 3.56 -0.27 7.27
N SER A 20 2.55 0.20 8.01
CA SER A 20 1.42 0.95 7.42
C SER A 20 1.84 2.34 6.95
N THR A 21 2.77 2.96 7.66
CA THR A 21 3.38 4.25 7.30
C THR A 21 4.88 4.09 7.15
N ILE A 22 5.43 4.63 6.07
CA ILE A 22 6.88 4.81 5.87
C ILE A 22 7.20 6.26 5.61
N THR A 23 8.43 6.67 5.96
CA THR A 23 9.00 7.95 5.55
C THR A 23 10.21 7.68 4.68
N VAL A 24 10.29 8.32 3.51
CA VAL A 24 11.38 8.18 2.53
C VAL A 24 11.84 9.52 2.01
N ALA A 25 13.06 9.60 1.49
CA ALA A 25 13.54 10.81 0.82
C ALA A 25 12.95 10.93 -0.59
N LYS A 26 12.80 12.15 -1.11
CA LYS A 26 12.48 12.36 -2.54
C LYS A 26 13.45 11.61 -3.46
N GLY A 27 12.90 10.96 -4.49
CA GLY A 27 13.66 10.16 -5.44
C GLY A 27 14.05 8.77 -4.93
N GLU A 28 13.74 8.42 -3.67
CA GLU A 28 13.92 7.06 -3.15
C GLU A 28 12.75 6.16 -3.63
N PRO A 29 13.04 4.98 -4.21
CA PRO A 29 11.99 4.06 -4.63
C PRO A 29 11.36 3.38 -3.42
N VAL A 30 10.03 3.40 -3.36
CA VAL A 30 9.25 2.56 -2.43
C VAL A 30 8.89 1.27 -3.16
N VAL A 31 9.14 0.13 -2.50
CA VAL A 31 8.81 -1.19 -3.01
C VAL A 31 7.80 -1.86 -2.07
N TRP A 32 6.67 -2.25 -2.63
CA TRP A 32 5.69 -3.11 -1.97
C TRP A 32 5.87 -4.55 -2.46
N VAL A 33 5.77 -5.49 -1.54
CA VAL A 33 5.80 -6.93 -1.83
C VAL A 33 4.55 -7.56 -1.25
N ASN A 34 3.80 -8.29 -2.07
CA ASN A 34 2.67 -9.06 -1.59
C ASN A 34 3.17 -10.38 -0.99
N GLU A 35 3.48 -10.42 0.30
CA GLU A 35 3.85 -11.66 1.01
C GLU A 35 2.64 -12.47 1.52
N ASP A 36 1.41 -12.05 1.18
CA ASP A 36 0.19 -12.80 1.47
C ASP A 36 -0.06 -13.89 0.39
N VAL A 37 -0.94 -14.84 0.72
CA VAL A 37 -1.41 -15.89 -0.20
C VAL A 37 -2.61 -15.45 -1.04
N ALA A 38 -3.10 -14.23 -0.84
CA ALA A 38 -4.21 -13.62 -1.56
C ALA A 38 -3.73 -12.48 -2.47
N PHE A 39 -4.54 -12.12 -3.46
CA PHE A 39 -4.29 -10.94 -4.28
C PHE A 39 -4.50 -9.66 -3.49
N HIS A 40 -3.62 -8.68 -3.71
CA HIS A 40 -3.74 -7.34 -3.16
C HIS A 40 -3.31 -6.31 -4.21
N SER A 41 -3.64 -5.03 -3.98
CA SER A 41 -3.13 -3.93 -4.79
C SER A 41 -2.51 -2.85 -3.91
N VAL A 42 -1.84 -1.91 -4.54
CA VAL A 42 -1.33 -0.66 -3.98
C VAL A 42 -1.77 0.43 -4.94
N THR A 43 -2.83 1.14 -4.55
CA THR A 43 -3.49 2.14 -5.40
C THR A 43 -3.55 3.47 -4.66
N SER A 44 -3.13 4.54 -5.31
CA SER A 44 -3.00 5.85 -4.66
C SER A 44 -4.36 6.49 -4.36
N GLY A 45 -4.50 7.05 -3.17
CA GLY A 45 -5.70 7.74 -2.69
C GLY A 45 -6.38 7.03 -1.54
N ILE A 46 -7.69 7.24 -1.44
CA ILE A 46 -8.55 6.62 -0.43
C ILE A 46 -9.50 5.65 -1.16
N TYR A 47 -9.96 4.61 -0.49
CA TYR A 47 -10.92 3.65 -1.06
C TYR A 47 -12.11 4.37 -1.71
N ASP A 48 -12.48 3.95 -2.93
CA ASP A 48 -13.47 4.57 -3.82
C ASP A 48 -13.19 6.04 -4.23
N SER A 49 -12.00 6.56 -3.93
CA SER A 49 -11.54 7.91 -4.29
C SER A 49 -10.06 7.90 -4.70
N PRO A 50 -9.71 7.27 -5.84
CA PRO A 50 -8.34 7.21 -6.31
C PRO A 50 -7.82 8.59 -6.71
N THR A 51 -6.56 8.89 -6.39
CA THR A 51 -5.88 10.11 -6.84
C THR A 51 -5.32 9.97 -8.26
N GLY A 52 -5.12 8.74 -8.73
CA GLY A 52 -4.55 8.44 -10.06
C GLY A 52 -3.04 8.61 -10.18
N LEU A 53 -2.32 8.77 -9.07
CA LEU A 53 -0.86 8.93 -9.05
C LEU A 53 -0.15 7.61 -9.36
N PHE A 54 -0.61 6.49 -8.78
CA PHE A 54 -0.12 5.15 -9.09
C PHE A 54 -1.18 4.08 -8.85
N ASP A 55 -1.05 2.96 -9.57
CA ASP A 55 -1.83 1.75 -9.37
C ASP A 55 -0.98 0.53 -9.76
N SER A 56 -0.75 -0.37 -8.82
CA SER A 56 -0.03 -1.63 -9.09
C SER A 56 -0.85 -2.61 -9.93
N GLY A 57 -2.17 -2.42 -10.03
CA GLY A 57 -3.10 -3.48 -10.39
C GLY A 57 -3.10 -4.59 -9.32
N HIS A 58 -3.69 -5.74 -9.66
CA HIS A 58 -3.66 -6.90 -8.77
C HIS A 58 -2.26 -7.53 -8.77
N MET A 59 -1.66 -7.60 -7.58
CA MET A 59 -0.43 -8.32 -7.33
C MET A 59 -0.73 -9.74 -6.88
N ASP A 60 -0.23 -10.72 -7.63
CA ASP A 60 -0.16 -12.13 -7.21
C ASP A 60 0.64 -12.29 -5.90
N PRO A 61 0.48 -13.41 -5.18
CA PRO A 61 1.39 -13.80 -4.11
C PRO A 61 2.85 -13.73 -4.56
N TYR A 62 3.69 -13.11 -3.74
CA TYR A 62 5.11 -12.83 -3.93
C TYR A 62 5.46 -11.88 -5.09
N GLN A 63 4.47 -11.22 -5.68
CA GLN A 63 4.71 -10.17 -6.67
C GLN A 63 5.09 -8.86 -5.98
N SER A 64 5.77 -7.98 -6.71
CA SER A 64 6.22 -6.69 -6.19
C SER A 64 5.85 -5.55 -7.12
N PHE A 65 5.65 -4.38 -6.54
CA PHE A 65 5.41 -3.11 -7.23
C PHE A 65 6.35 -2.05 -6.67
N SER A 66 6.85 -1.17 -7.53
CA SER A 66 7.75 -0.08 -7.14
C SER A 66 7.23 1.25 -7.68
N PHE A 67 7.33 2.30 -6.87
CA PHE A 67 7.03 3.67 -7.28
C PHE A 67 8.01 4.64 -6.63
N THR A 68 8.40 5.67 -7.39
CA THR A 68 9.31 6.73 -6.91
C THR A 68 8.53 8.03 -6.80
N PHE A 69 8.66 8.71 -5.67
CA PHE A 69 8.01 9.99 -5.42
C PHE A 69 9.01 11.13 -5.63
N ASP A 70 8.69 12.06 -6.54
CA ASP A 70 9.57 13.19 -6.88
C ASP A 70 9.25 14.46 -6.08
N GLU A 71 8.10 14.50 -5.42
CA GLU A 71 7.62 15.64 -4.65
C GLU A 71 7.46 15.26 -3.18
N SER A 72 7.70 16.23 -2.29
CA SER A 72 7.47 16.05 -0.86
C SER A 72 5.98 16.09 -0.55
N GLY A 73 5.53 15.25 0.37
CA GLY A 73 4.13 15.21 0.78
C GLY A 73 3.72 13.91 1.42
N ASN A 74 2.44 13.82 1.75
CA ASN A 74 1.82 12.62 2.30
C ASN A 74 0.98 11.96 1.20
N TYR A 75 1.27 10.70 0.93
CA TYR A 75 0.64 9.90 -0.12
C TYR A 75 -0.09 8.73 0.50
N ASP A 76 -1.40 8.88 0.66
CA ASP A 76 -2.28 7.79 1.07
C ASP A 76 -2.43 6.77 -0.07
N TYR A 77 -2.56 5.50 0.31
CA TYR A 77 -2.86 4.42 -0.62
C TYR A 77 -3.71 3.34 0.04
N TYR A 78 -4.33 2.51 -0.80
CA TYR A 78 -5.27 1.48 -0.38
C TYR A 78 -5.22 0.25 -1.29
N CYS A 79 -5.84 -0.83 -0.82
CA CYS A 79 -6.11 -2.03 -1.62
C CYS A 79 -7.50 -1.92 -2.24
N THR A 80 -7.61 -2.10 -3.55
CA THR A 80 -8.89 -2.01 -4.29
C THR A 80 -9.89 -3.09 -3.92
N LEU A 81 -9.41 -4.21 -3.37
CA LEU A 81 -10.24 -5.35 -2.98
C LEU A 81 -10.70 -5.28 -1.51
N HIS A 82 -9.99 -4.54 -0.67
CA HIS A 82 -10.12 -4.63 0.79
C HIS A 82 -10.15 -3.21 1.41
N PRO A 83 -11.34 -2.61 1.63
CA PRO A 83 -11.47 -1.22 2.08
C PRO A 83 -10.79 -0.85 3.40
N TRP A 84 -10.51 -1.85 4.24
CA TRP A 84 -9.82 -1.68 5.53
C TRP A 84 -8.29 -1.58 5.37
N MET A 85 -7.72 -2.02 4.24
CA MET A 85 -6.29 -1.93 4.00
C MET A 85 -5.91 -0.54 3.53
N LYS A 86 -5.22 0.20 4.39
CA LYS A 86 -4.75 1.57 4.12
C LYS A 86 -3.30 1.70 4.57
N GLY A 87 -2.53 2.49 3.83
CA GLY A 87 -1.19 2.87 4.24
C GLY A 87 -0.85 4.28 3.74
N GLN A 88 0.29 4.78 4.19
CA GLN A 88 0.78 6.11 3.83
C GLN A 88 2.28 6.09 3.56
N VAL A 89 2.69 6.79 2.51
CA VAL A 89 4.10 7.15 2.29
C VAL A 89 4.24 8.64 2.59
N ILE A 90 5.15 8.99 3.48
CA ILE A 90 5.57 10.36 3.76
C ILE A 90 6.89 10.58 3.01
N VAL A 91 6.96 11.64 2.22
CA VAL A 91 8.14 11.97 1.41
C VAL A 91 8.69 13.32 1.85
N GLU A 92 9.98 13.33 2.19
CA GLU A 92 10.73 14.51 2.68
C GLU A 92 11.83 14.96 1.70
#